data_AF-U1P629-F1
#
_entry.id   AF-U1P629-F1
#
_cell.length_a   1.000
_cell.length_b   1.000
_cell.length_c   1.000
_cell.angle_alpha   90.00
_cell.angle_beta   90.00
_cell.angle_gamma   90.00
#
_symmetry.space_group_name_H-M   'P 1'
#
loop_
_entity.id
_entity.type
_entity.pdbx_description
1 polymer ?
#
loop_
_entity_poly.entity_id
_entity_poly.type
_entity_poly.pdbx_seq_one_letter_code
_entity_poly.pdbx_strand_id
1 'polypeptide(L)'
;MAEREQPRSGPETGDERLPVRVIAAAEETITRQFDGGDGQESGVLRLLGKVWAVIVAAGLGFGATLLSTALVLGLLFSFETFSITRPSSPLFELGVQFLLGQLLVMGGLSAAYLWATGNTIEYLDIHRPSLLQVAVVLVGPFVVFSINIAINLVGFAAGIQPAPNVLAEMVSGTPSLVFPLIPAMLLIVGPFEELLYRGVIQTRLTRSFTAPVAILVTSVIFALIHIPAVWGRTTATPSILVSLVGLLGGALVFGAIYEWTENLTVVALVHGLYNSMLLVLLYVRARYLDDLRRLAETTVVLGF
;
A
#
# COMPACT_ATOMS: atom_id res chain seq x y z
N MET A 1 20.61 36.50 56.24
CA MET A 1 20.30 36.76 54.82
C MET A 1 21.40 36.07 54.01
N ALA A 2 21.24 34.77 53.76
CA ALA A 2 20.71 34.18 52.51
C ALA A 2 21.86 33.91 51.52
N GLU A 3 22.59 32.82 51.80
CA GLU A 3 23.58 32.19 50.93
C GLU A 3 22.81 31.31 49.93
N ARG A 4 23.00 31.55 48.63
CA ARG A 4 22.30 30.80 47.57
C ARG A 4 22.97 29.44 47.36
N GLU A 5 22.26 28.37 47.68
CA GLU A 5 22.61 27.01 47.25
C GLU A 5 22.44 26.88 45.73
N GLN A 6 23.47 26.36 45.05
CA GLN A 6 23.38 25.89 43.66
C GLN A 6 22.73 24.49 43.64
N PRO A 7 21.76 24.21 42.75
CA PRO A 7 21.23 22.86 42.61
C PRO A 7 22.23 21.97 41.88
N ARG A 8 22.57 20.84 42.52
CA ARG A 8 23.39 19.75 41.96
C ARG A 8 22.74 19.21 40.69
N SER A 9 23.51 19.16 39.60
CA SER A 9 23.19 18.42 38.38
C SER A 9 23.04 16.93 38.70
N GLY A 10 21.83 16.41 38.60
CA GLY A 10 21.56 14.97 38.58
C GLY A 10 22.16 14.31 37.33
N PRO A 11 22.38 12.98 37.36
CA PRO A 11 23.09 12.29 36.29
C PRO A 11 22.30 12.35 34.98
N GLU A 12 23.01 12.69 33.90
CA GLU A 12 22.52 12.56 32.53
C GLU A 12 21.96 11.15 32.35
N THR A 13 20.65 11.05 32.18
CA THR A 13 19.99 9.83 31.76
C THR A 13 20.59 9.44 30.42
N GLY A 14 21.17 8.24 30.38
CA GLY A 14 21.86 7.67 29.24
C GLY A 14 21.10 7.87 27.92
N ASP A 15 21.90 8.13 26.90
CA ASP A 15 21.54 8.51 25.54
C ASP A 15 20.69 7.43 24.83
N GLU A 16 19.38 7.41 25.09
CA GLU A 16 18.40 6.62 24.33
C GLU A 16 18.27 7.08 22.86
N ARG A 17 18.99 8.14 22.44
CA ARG A 17 18.98 8.70 21.09
C ARG A 17 20.18 8.29 20.24
N LEU A 18 21.11 7.47 20.75
CA LEU A 18 22.27 6.97 19.99
C LEU A 18 21.90 6.33 18.64
N PRO A 19 21.00 5.32 18.55
CA PRO A 19 20.71 4.68 17.28
C PRO A 19 19.97 5.59 16.29
N VAL A 20 19.08 6.46 16.80
CA VAL A 20 18.35 7.48 16.01
C VAL A 20 19.33 8.49 15.41
N ARG A 21 20.30 8.96 16.21
CA ARG A 21 21.36 9.86 15.75
C ARG A 21 22.27 9.17 14.75
N VAL A 22 22.60 7.89 14.91
CA VAL A 22 23.50 7.19 13.99
C VAL A 22 22.85 6.93 12.63
N ILE A 23 21.58 6.54 12.57
CA ILE A 23 20.88 6.32 11.28
C ILE A 23 20.58 7.66 10.60
N ALA A 24 20.05 8.64 11.33
CA ALA A 24 19.79 9.97 10.79
C ALA A 24 21.11 10.67 10.37
N ALA A 25 22.17 10.57 11.17
CA ALA A 25 23.48 11.11 10.80
C ALA A 25 24.15 10.31 9.70
N ALA A 26 23.95 8.99 9.61
CA ALA A 26 24.43 8.22 8.47
C ALA A 26 23.71 8.67 7.19
N GLU A 27 22.38 8.82 7.22
CA GLU A 27 21.59 9.31 6.09
C GLU A 27 21.93 10.76 5.71
N GLU A 28 22.13 11.63 6.70
CA GLU A 28 22.50 13.04 6.50
C GLU A 28 23.96 13.21 6.06
N THR A 29 24.89 12.41 6.59
CA THR A 29 26.32 12.39 6.19
C THR A 29 26.48 11.83 4.80
N ILE A 30 25.75 10.75 4.48
CA ILE A 30 25.54 10.27 3.11
C ILE A 30 25.08 11.49 2.31
N THR A 31 23.86 11.99 2.52
CA THR A 31 23.25 13.06 1.70
C THR A 31 24.12 14.33 1.55
N ARG A 32 24.81 14.80 2.60
CA ARG A 32 25.68 16.00 2.55
C ARG A 32 27.02 15.78 1.88
N GLN A 33 27.64 14.61 2.04
CA GLN A 33 28.91 14.29 1.38
C GLN A 33 28.73 14.14 -0.14
N PHE A 34 27.48 14.01 -0.62
CA PHE A 34 27.08 13.96 -2.04
C PHE A 34 26.96 15.35 -2.73
N ASP A 35 27.05 16.47 -2.01
CA ASP A 35 26.76 17.82 -2.56
C ASP A 35 28.01 18.73 -2.76
N GLY A 36 29.21 18.27 -2.36
CA GLY A 36 30.40 19.13 -2.23
C GLY A 36 31.63 18.83 -3.12
N GLY A 37 31.54 17.96 -4.14
CA GLY A 37 32.72 17.50 -4.92
C GLY A 37 32.77 17.95 -6.38
N ASP A 38 33.97 18.19 -6.90
CA ASP A 38 34.24 18.55 -8.30
C ASP A 38 33.57 17.58 -9.30
N GLY A 39 33.20 18.11 -10.47
CA GLY A 39 32.07 17.70 -11.32
C GLY A 39 31.95 16.24 -11.81
N GLN A 40 32.92 15.37 -11.53
CA GLN A 40 32.86 13.93 -11.87
C GLN A 40 32.66 13.04 -10.64
N GLU A 41 33.31 13.36 -9.51
CA GLU A 41 33.08 12.67 -8.23
C GLU A 41 31.65 12.94 -7.72
N SER A 42 31.14 14.18 -7.85
CA SER A 42 29.74 14.48 -7.50
C SER A 42 28.71 13.76 -8.36
N GLY A 43 29.06 13.32 -9.57
CA GLY A 43 28.15 12.55 -10.44
C GLY A 43 27.93 11.12 -9.93
N VAL A 44 29.03 10.42 -9.62
CA VAL A 44 29.01 9.05 -9.07
C VAL A 44 28.35 9.03 -7.72
N LEU A 45 28.71 9.98 -6.87
CA LEU A 45 28.16 10.21 -5.56
C LEU A 45 26.62 10.38 -5.64
N ARG A 46 26.11 11.32 -6.47
CA ARG A 46 24.65 11.50 -6.64
C ARG A 46 23.94 10.27 -7.17
N LEU A 47 24.58 9.50 -8.06
CA LEU A 47 24.03 8.24 -8.57
C LEU A 47 23.90 7.19 -7.46
N LEU A 48 24.91 7.04 -6.59
CA LEU A 48 24.87 6.12 -5.46
C LEU A 48 23.75 6.46 -4.49
N GLY A 49 23.54 7.75 -4.18
CA GLY A 49 22.41 8.19 -3.35
C GLY A 49 21.05 7.82 -3.94
N LYS A 50 20.87 8.01 -5.25
CA LYS A 50 19.64 7.61 -5.97
C LYS A 50 19.42 6.10 -5.96
N VAL A 51 20.47 5.31 -6.21
CA VAL A 51 20.40 3.84 -6.15
C VAL A 51 20.04 3.39 -4.73
N TRP A 52 20.65 3.99 -3.71
CA TRP A 52 20.33 3.71 -2.31
C TRP A 52 18.88 4.02 -1.97
N ALA A 53 18.35 5.16 -2.43
CA ALA A 53 16.94 5.51 -2.21
C ALA A 53 15.99 4.45 -2.80
N VAL A 54 16.28 3.94 -4.00
CA VAL A 54 15.50 2.85 -4.62
C VAL A 54 15.65 1.53 -3.84
N ILE A 55 16.85 1.18 -3.38
CA ILE A 55 17.08 -0.02 -2.58
C ILE A 55 16.28 0.03 -1.27
N VAL A 56 16.30 1.16 -0.56
CA VAL A 56 15.52 1.31 0.68
C VAL A 56 14.02 1.27 0.38
N ALA A 57 13.55 1.95 -0.67
CA ALA A 57 12.14 1.91 -1.09
C ALA A 57 11.66 0.49 -1.40
N ALA A 58 12.43 -0.24 -2.21
CA ALA A 58 12.15 -1.64 -2.52
C ALA A 58 12.23 -2.52 -1.26
N GLY A 59 13.25 -2.32 -0.43
CA GLY A 59 13.41 -3.03 0.84
C GLY A 59 12.23 -2.85 1.79
N LEU A 60 11.66 -1.66 1.88
CA LEU A 60 10.46 -1.39 2.68
C LEU A 60 9.22 -2.08 2.08
N GLY A 61 8.97 -1.92 0.78
CA GLY A 61 7.77 -2.50 0.13
C GLY A 61 7.79 -4.03 0.08
N PHE A 62 8.86 -4.61 -0.49
CA PHE A 62 9.00 -6.07 -0.55
C PHE A 62 9.25 -6.67 0.84
N GLY A 63 10.02 -6.00 1.69
CA GLY A 63 10.26 -6.43 3.07
C GLY A 63 8.98 -6.52 3.90
N ALA A 64 8.05 -5.57 3.74
CA ALA A 64 6.73 -5.65 4.37
C ALA A 64 5.99 -6.92 3.94
N THR A 65 6.01 -7.25 2.65
CA THR A 65 5.33 -8.44 2.11
C THR A 65 5.98 -9.74 2.61
N LEU A 66 7.30 -9.81 2.60
CA LEU A 66 8.06 -10.96 3.08
C LEU A 66 7.89 -11.17 4.59
N LEU A 67 7.96 -10.10 5.38
CA LEU A 67 7.76 -10.16 6.83
C LEU A 67 6.34 -10.58 7.17
N SER A 68 5.32 -10.01 6.49
CA SER A 68 3.93 -10.41 6.67
C SER A 68 3.74 -11.91 6.38
N THR A 69 4.31 -12.38 5.28
CA THR A 69 4.27 -13.81 4.91
C THR A 69 4.95 -14.67 5.96
N ALA A 70 6.14 -14.30 6.43
CA ALA A 70 6.88 -15.02 7.45
C ALA A 70 6.10 -15.11 8.78
N LEU A 71 5.46 -14.01 9.21
CA LEU A 71 4.64 -13.99 10.42
C LEU A 71 3.39 -14.89 10.29
N VAL A 72 2.71 -14.84 9.14
CA VAL A 72 1.57 -15.73 8.87
C VAL A 72 2.01 -17.18 8.86
N LEU A 73 3.10 -17.53 8.17
CA LEU A 73 3.62 -18.90 8.14
C LEU A 73 4.08 -19.37 9.54
N GLY A 74 4.71 -18.49 10.32
CA GLY A 74 5.11 -18.78 11.70
C GLY A 74 3.90 -19.05 12.61
N LEU A 75 2.82 -18.28 12.45
CA LEU A 75 1.56 -18.53 13.16
C LEU A 75 0.94 -19.88 12.75
N LEU A 76 0.90 -20.18 11.45
CA LEU A 76 0.40 -21.47 10.96
C LEU A 76 1.23 -22.65 11.48
N PHE A 77 2.56 -22.53 11.47
CA PHE A 77 3.48 -23.53 12.02
C PHE A 77 3.29 -23.73 13.53
N SER A 78 2.97 -22.66 14.27
CA SER A 78 2.69 -22.73 15.70
C SER A 78 1.41 -23.54 15.99
N PHE A 79 0.34 -23.33 15.23
CA PHE A 79 -0.88 -24.14 15.37
C PHE A 79 -0.60 -25.64 15.20
N GLU A 80 0.18 -26.00 14.18
CA GLU A 80 0.57 -27.39 13.92
C GLU A 80 1.43 -27.96 15.05
N THR A 81 2.49 -27.23 15.44
CA THR A 81 3.46 -27.68 16.46
C THR A 81 2.80 -27.94 17.81
N PHE A 82 1.84 -27.09 18.20
CA PHE A 82 1.13 -27.21 19.48
C PHE A 82 -0.18 -28.01 19.37
N SER A 83 -0.47 -28.61 18.21
CA SER A 83 -1.70 -29.37 17.96
C SER A 83 -2.98 -28.58 18.28
N ILE A 84 -2.95 -27.27 18.09
CA ILE A 84 -4.08 -26.38 18.33
C ILE A 84 -4.95 -26.37 17.06
N THR A 85 -6.25 -26.65 17.22
CA THR A 85 -7.18 -26.61 16.09
C THR A 85 -7.32 -25.19 15.55
N ARG A 86 -6.88 -24.97 14.30
CA ARG A 86 -6.97 -23.69 13.62
C ARG A 86 -8.40 -23.43 13.11
N PRO A 87 -8.97 -22.24 13.34
CA PRO A 87 -10.20 -21.84 12.67
C PRO A 87 -10.00 -21.78 11.14
N SER A 88 -10.88 -22.40 10.38
CA SER A 88 -10.83 -22.44 8.91
C SER A 88 -11.78 -21.45 8.24
N SER A 89 -12.37 -20.52 9.01
CA SER A 89 -13.30 -19.54 8.44
C SER A 89 -12.53 -18.50 7.60
N PRO A 90 -13.04 -18.10 6.42
CA PRO A 90 -12.39 -17.06 5.62
C PRO A 90 -12.18 -15.75 6.38
N LEU A 91 -13.11 -15.40 7.28
CA LEU A 91 -12.98 -14.22 8.12
C LEU A 91 -11.80 -14.29 9.09
N PHE A 92 -11.50 -15.47 9.63
CA PHE A 92 -10.32 -15.64 10.47
C PHE A 92 -9.04 -15.46 9.66
N GLU A 93 -8.96 -16.08 8.47
CA GLU A 93 -7.78 -15.95 7.59
C GLU A 93 -7.55 -14.49 7.16
N LEU A 94 -8.60 -13.80 6.74
CA LEU A 94 -8.55 -12.38 6.40
C LEU A 94 -8.21 -11.51 7.61
N GLY A 95 -8.78 -11.81 8.78
CA GLY A 95 -8.48 -11.11 10.02
C GLY A 95 -7.01 -11.22 10.42
N VAL A 96 -6.42 -12.41 10.28
CA VAL A 96 -4.99 -12.64 10.49
C VAL A 96 -4.16 -11.83 9.51
N GLN A 97 -4.52 -11.81 8.23
CA GLN A 97 -3.79 -11.01 7.22
C GLN A 97 -3.88 -9.51 7.49
N PHE A 98 -5.05 -8.98 7.85
CA PHE A 98 -5.21 -7.57 8.19
C PHE A 98 -4.43 -7.19 9.45
N LEU A 99 -4.49 -8.03 10.49
CA LEU A 99 -3.78 -7.79 11.73
C LEU A 99 -2.26 -7.84 11.54
N LEU A 100 -1.74 -8.92 10.96
CA LEU A 100 -0.29 -9.11 10.84
C LEU A 100 0.27 -8.27 9.70
N GLY A 101 -0.36 -8.28 8.53
CA GLY A 101 0.12 -7.59 7.34
C GLY A 101 -0.05 -6.08 7.43
N GLN A 102 -1.29 -5.60 7.51
CA GLN A 102 -1.56 -4.17 7.52
C GLN A 102 -1.20 -3.51 8.85
N LEU A 103 -1.85 -3.90 9.95
CA LEU A 103 -1.72 -3.16 11.21
C LEU A 103 -0.31 -3.30 11.79
N LEU A 104 0.17 -4.53 11.94
CA LEU A 104 1.44 -4.80 12.59
C LEU A 104 2.63 -4.52 11.67
N VAL A 105 2.66 -5.10 10.46
CA VAL A 105 3.83 -4.97 9.58
C VAL A 105 3.85 -3.63 8.86
N MET A 106 2.83 -3.24 8.09
CA MET A 106 2.87 -1.96 7.36
C MET A 106 2.81 -0.76 8.31
N GLY A 107 1.93 -0.81 9.31
CA GLY A 107 1.85 0.22 10.36
C GLY A 107 3.14 0.29 11.19
N GLY A 108 3.64 -0.86 11.65
CA GLY A 108 4.86 -0.95 12.44
C GLY A 108 6.11 -0.54 11.67
N LEU A 109 6.27 -0.95 10.40
CA LEU A 109 7.39 -0.52 9.56
C LEU A 109 7.35 0.98 9.27
N SER A 110 6.16 1.54 9.05
CA SER A 110 6.02 2.99 8.85
C SER A 110 6.41 3.76 10.12
N ALA A 111 5.95 3.31 11.29
CA ALA A 111 6.33 3.89 12.58
C ALA A 111 7.83 3.72 12.88
N ALA A 112 8.38 2.53 12.63
CA ALA A 112 9.80 2.24 12.82
C ALA A 112 10.68 3.09 11.89
N TYR A 113 10.24 3.31 10.64
CA TYR A 113 10.93 4.20 9.70
C TYR A 113 10.95 5.64 10.23
N LEU A 114 9.81 6.18 10.65
CA LEU A 114 9.75 7.54 11.23
C LEU A 114 10.68 7.67 12.45
N TRP A 115 10.61 6.71 13.37
CA TRP A 115 11.46 6.67 14.55
C TRP A 115 12.95 6.62 14.20
N ALA A 116 13.35 5.71 13.28
CA ALA A 116 14.75 5.54 12.89
C ALA A 116 15.32 6.75 12.12
N THR A 117 14.47 7.50 11.43
CA THR A 117 14.87 8.67 10.64
C THR A 117 14.67 10.00 11.37
N GLY A 118 14.12 9.97 12.59
CA GLY A 118 13.80 11.17 13.37
C GLY A 118 12.67 12.03 12.79
N ASN A 119 11.89 11.49 11.84
CA ASN A 119 10.73 12.17 11.27
C ASN A 119 9.54 12.10 12.25
N THR A 120 8.74 13.15 12.31
CA THR A 120 7.50 13.20 13.10
C THR A 120 6.29 12.76 12.25
N ILE A 121 5.10 12.70 12.85
CA ILE A 121 3.85 12.40 12.13
C ILE A 121 3.53 13.42 11.03
N GLU A 122 4.08 14.63 11.11
CA GLU A 122 3.92 15.68 10.09
C GLU A 122 4.53 15.25 8.75
N TYR A 123 5.50 14.34 8.75
CA TYR A 123 6.09 13.74 7.54
C TYR A 123 5.06 12.99 6.67
N LEU A 124 3.94 12.58 7.26
CA LEU A 124 2.91 11.77 6.60
C LEU A 124 1.78 12.60 5.98
N ASP A 125 1.78 13.92 6.13
CA ASP A 125 0.73 14.81 5.60
C ASP A 125 -0.70 14.39 5.95
N ILE A 126 -0.94 14.02 7.21
CA ILE A 126 -2.26 13.58 7.68
C ILE A 126 -3.11 14.81 8.04
N HIS A 127 -4.01 15.19 7.16
CA HIS A 127 -4.86 16.37 7.32
C HIS A 127 -6.34 16.06 7.11
N ARG A 128 -7.23 16.88 7.70
CA ARG A 128 -8.67 16.79 7.39
C ARG A 128 -8.92 17.23 5.95
N PRO A 129 -9.68 16.47 5.13
CA PRO A 129 -9.97 16.85 3.76
C PRO A 129 -10.68 18.21 3.65
N SER A 130 -10.23 19.07 2.74
CA SER A 130 -10.98 20.25 2.32
C SER A 130 -12.21 19.88 1.48
N LEU A 131 -13.13 20.81 1.21
CA LEU A 131 -14.32 20.54 0.39
C LEU A 131 -13.98 20.02 -1.02
N LEU A 132 -12.94 20.60 -1.65
CA LEU A 132 -12.44 20.13 -2.94
C LEU A 132 -11.88 18.71 -2.83
N GLN A 133 -11.12 18.44 -1.77
CA GLN A 133 -10.57 17.11 -1.52
C GLN A 133 -11.66 16.08 -1.20
N VAL A 134 -12.78 16.46 -0.58
CA VAL A 134 -13.95 15.57 -0.44
C VAL A 134 -14.51 15.19 -1.80
N ALA A 135 -14.63 16.14 -2.75
CA ALA A 135 -15.04 15.81 -4.11
C ALA A 135 -14.07 14.82 -4.77
N VAL A 136 -12.77 14.97 -4.52
CA VAL A 136 -11.72 14.05 -4.99
C VAL A 136 -11.87 12.66 -4.37
N VAL A 137 -12.18 12.58 -3.06
CA VAL A 137 -12.49 11.31 -2.38
C VAL A 137 -13.66 10.58 -3.06
N LEU A 138 -14.69 11.31 -3.46
CA LEU A 138 -15.88 10.73 -4.10
C LEU A 138 -15.66 10.36 -5.57
N VAL A 139 -14.90 11.16 -6.33
CA VAL A 139 -14.71 10.97 -7.79
C VAL A 139 -13.49 10.09 -8.10
N GLY A 140 -12.44 10.15 -7.29
CA GLY A 140 -11.19 9.41 -7.47
C GLY A 140 -11.36 7.91 -7.73
N PRO A 141 -12.22 7.18 -6.98
CA PRO A 141 -12.49 5.77 -7.24
C PRO A 141 -12.96 5.48 -8.67
N PHE A 142 -13.78 6.36 -9.25
CA PHE A 142 -14.28 6.21 -10.62
C PHE A 142 -13.21 6.47 -11.67
N VAL A 143 -12.25 7.37 -11.40
CA VAL A 143 -11.09 7.59 -12.28
C VAL A 143 -10.23 6.33 -12.35
N VAL A 144 -9.91 5.75 -11.18
CA VAL A 144 -9.13 4.50 -11.07
C VAL A 144 -9.86 3.35 -11.77
N PHE A 145 -11.17 3.26 -11.56
CA PHE A 145 -12.01 2.25 -12.20
C PHE A 145 -12.06 2.40 -13.73
N SER A 146 -12.15 3.62 -14.24
CA SER A 146 -12.18 3.89 -15.68
C SER A 146 -10.86 3.49 -16.35
N ILE A 147 -9.71 3.77 -15.70
CA ILE A 147 -8.39 3.31 -16.17
C ILE A 147 -8.33 1.78 -16.20
N ASN A 148 -8.82 1.13 -15.14
CA ASN A 148 -8.86 -0.33 -15.08
C ASN A 148 -9.79 -0.92 -16.16
N ILE A 149 -10.93 -0.31 -16.44
CA ILE A 149 -11.79 -0.70 -17.57
C ILE A 149 -11.01 -0.60 -18.88
N ALA A 150 -10.35 0.52 -19.15
CA ALA A 150 -9.60 0.69 -20.40
C ALA A 150 -8.51 -0.38 -20.57
N ILE A 151 -7.74 -0.66 -19.51
CA ILE A 151 -6.71 -1.72 -19.50
C ILE A 151 -7.33 -3.08 -19.79
N ASN A 152 -8.44 -3.42 -19.13
CA ASN A 152 -9.11 -4.70 -19.33
C ASN A 152 -9.74 -4.82 -20.73
N LEU A 153 -10.27 -3.74 -21.30
CA LEU A 153 -10.79 -3.74 -22.68
C LEU A 153 -9.68 -4.01 -23.69
N VAL A 154 -8.49 -3.43 -23.50
CA VAL A 154 -7.32 -3.74 -24.35
C VAL A 154 -6.90 -5.20 -24.18
N GLY A 155 -6.88 -5.71 -22.94
CA GLY A 155 -6.64 -7.12 -22.65
C GLY A 155 -7.62 -8.03 -23.39
N PHE A 156 -8.92 -7.74 -23.32
CA PHE A 156 -9.97 -8.51 -23.99
C PHE A 156 -9.87 -8.45 -25.51
N ALA A 157 -9.53 -7.29 -26.08
CA ALA A 157 -9.27 -7.17 -27.52
C ALA A 157 -8.07 -8.03 -27.97
N ALA A 158 -7.11 -8.28 -27.08
CA ALA A 158 -5.98 -9.18 -27.29
C ALA A 158 -6.28 -10.65 -26.92
N GLY A 159 -7.52 -10.99 -26.52
CA GLY A 159 -7.89 -12.33 -26.06
C GLY A 159 -7.34 -12.71 -24.68
N ILE A 160 -6.87 -11.74 -23.90
CA ILE A 160 -6.27 -11.92 -22.59
C ILE A 160 -7.28 -11.54 -21.51
N GLN A 161 -7.58 -12.47 -20.60
CA GLN A 161 -8.37 -12.21 -19.40
C GLN A 161 -7.43 -11.91 -18.22
N PRO A 162 -7.76 -10.97 -17.32
CA PRO A 162 -6.95 -10.73 -16.12
C PRO A 162 -6.90 -11.97 -15.23
N ALA A 163 -5.77 -12.17 -14.56
CA ALA A 163 -5.63 -13.23 -13.57
C ALA A 163 -6.61 -13.00 -12.39
N PRO A 164 -7.33 -14.05 -11.93
CA PRO A 164 -8.15 -13.95 -10.73
C PRO A 164 -7.32 -13.54 -9.51
N ASN A 165 -7.95 -12.80 -8.60
CA ASN A 165 -7.37 -12.38 -7.33
C ASN A 165 -7.93 -13.22 -6.18
N VAL A 166 -7.09 -13.59 -5.20
CA VAL A 166 -7.49 -14.40 -4.02
C VAL A 166 -8.76 -13.87 -3.34
N LEU A 167 -8.83 -12.57 -3.07
CA LEU A 167 -9.97 -11.96 -2.38
C LEU A 167 -11.24 -12.02 -3.24
N ALA A 168 -11.11 -11.82 -4.55
CA ALA A 168 -12.23 -11.90 -5.47
C ALA A 168 -12.82 -13.33 -5.54
N GLU A 169 -11.97 -14.36 -5.49
CA GLU A 169 -12.42 -15.75 -5.41
C GLU A 169 -13.10 -16.06 -4.08
N MET A 170 -12.55 -15.59 -2.95
CA MET A 170 -13.18 -15.75 -1.63
C MET A 170 -14.58 -15.14 -1.60
N VAL A 171 -14.74 -13.91 -2.10
CA VAL A 171 -16.05 -13.24 -2.19
C VAL A 171 -16.98 -13.94 -3.17
N SER A 172 -16.47 -14.46 -4.29
CA SER A 172 -17.30 -15.22 -5.23
C SER A 172 -17.84 -16.51 -4.59
N GLY A 173 -17.04 -17.18 -3.75
CA GLY A 173 -17.47 -18.36 -3.00
C GLY A 173 -18.36 -18.04 -1.79
N THR A 174 -18.17 -16.89 -1.15
CA THR A 174 -18.97 -16.44 0.01
C THR A 174 -19.31 -14.95 -0.12
N PRO A 175 -20.37 -14.59 -0.88
CA PRO A 175 -20.67 -13.19 -1.19
C PRO A 175 -20.90 -12.30 0.03
N SER A 176 -21.42 -12.83 1.13
CA SER A 176 -21.65 -12.08 2.37
C SER A 176 -20.35 -11.56 3.03
N LEU A 177 -19.17 -12.02 2.62
CA LEU A 177 -17.89 -11.48 3.11
C LEU A 177 -17.70 -9.99 2.79
N VAL A 178 -18.43 -9.44 1.81
CA VAL A 178 -18.31 -8.00 1.49
C VAL A 178 -18.71 -7.08 2.64
N PHE A 179 -19.65 -7.49 3.50
CA PHE A 179 -20.13 -6.65 4.60
C PHE A 179 -19.03 -6.32 5.63
N PRO A 180 -18.24 -7.27 6.13
CA PRO A 180 -17.08 -6.96 6.96
C PRO A 180 -15.87 -6.44 6.15
N LEU A 181 -15.75 -6.77 4.86
CA LEU A 181 -14.61 -6.33 4.05
C LEU A 181 -14.67 -4.85 3.67
N ILE A 182 -15.84 -4.29 3.36
CA ILE A 182 -15.98 -2.86 3.02
C ILE A 182 -15.41 -1.94 4.13
N PRO A 183 -15.81 -2.06 5.42
CA PRO A 183 -15.21 -1.25 6.47
C PRO A 183 -13.71 -1.57 6.65
N ALA A 184 -13.29 -2.82 6.46
CA ALA A 184 -11.85 -3.16 6.49
C ALA A 184 -11.07 -2.47 5.37
N MET A 185 -11.62 -2.32 4.16
CA MET A 185 -10.97 -1.60 3.07
C MET A 185 -10.77 -0.12 3.40
N LEU A 186 -11.74 0.50 4.06
CA LEU A 186 -11.73 1.93 4.41
C LEU A 186 -10.88 2.24 5.64
N LEU A 187 -10.87 1.35 6.64
CA LEU A 187 -10.25 1.61 7.94
C LEU A 187 -8.89 0.92 8.10
N ILE A 188 -8.61 -0.10 7.29
CA ILE A 188 -7.39 -0.90 7.40
C ILE A 188 -6.61 -0.89 6.09
N VAL A 189 -7.16 -1.48 5.02
CA VAL A 189 -6.36 -1.70 3.80
C VAL A 189 -5.92 -0.39 3.17
N GLY A 190 -6.86 0.51 2.84
CA GLY A 190 -6.54 1.82 2.27
C GLY A 190 -5.57 2.62 3.15
N PRO A 191 -5.88 2.87 4.44
CA PRO A 191 -4.98 3.64 5.31
C PRO A 191 -3.57 3.07 5.46
N PHE A 192 -3.42 1.77 5.74
CA PHE A 192 -2.11 1.21 6.05
C PHE A 192 -1.26 0.94 4.81
N GLU A 193 -1.87 0.63 3.66
CA GLU A 193 -1.13 0.58 2.40
C GLU A 193 -0.68 1.97 1.98
N GLU A 194 -1.58 2.98 1.98
CA GLU A 194 -1.18 4.35 1.62
C GLU A 194 -0.14 4.91 2.59
N LEU A 195 -0.24 4.61 3.89
CA LEU A 195 0.76 5.00 4.89
C LEU A 195 2.17 4.55 4.50
N LEU A 196 2.34 3.28 4.14
CA LEU A 196 3.64 2.74 3.77
C LEU A 196 4.08 3.23 2.38
N TYR A 197 3.21 3.12 1.38
CA TYR A 197 3.62 3.37 0.00
C TYR A 197 3.71 4.85 -0.34
N ARG A 198 2.76 5.66 0.13
CA ARG A 198 2.68 7.10 -0.21
C ARG A 198 3.37 7.91 0.88
N GLY A 199 2.94 7.74 2.12
CA GLY A 199 3.50 8.46 3.26
C GLY A 199 4.99 8.19 3.51
N VAL A 200 5.46 6.95 3.30
CA VAL A 200 6.88 6.60 3.53
C VAL A 200 7.67 6.45 2.24
N ILE A 201 7.31 5.50 1.37
CA ILE A 201 8.14 5.13 0.22
C ILE A 201 8.19 6.24 -0.84
N GLN A 202 7.05 6.77 -1.27
CA GLN A 202 6.97 7.86 -2.24
C GLN A 202 7.62 9.14 -1.68
N THR A 203 7.22 9.58 -0.48
CA THR A 203 7.78 10.79 0.17
C THR A 203 9.28 10.68 0.42
N ARG A 204 9.84 9.48 0.61
CA ARG A 204 11.29 9.29 0.64
C ARG A 204 11.90 9.49 -0.74
N LEU A 205 11.34 8.87 -1.76
CA LEU A 205 11.87 8.92 -3.13
C LEU A 205 11.85 10.33 -3.72
N THR A 206 10.90 11.19 -3.33
CA THR A 206 10.88 12.61 -3.75
C THR A 206 12.08 13.42 -3.24
N ARG A 207 12.81 12.94 -2.24
CA ARG A 207 14.08 13.56 -1.79
C ARG A 207 15.24 13.33 -2.78
N SER A 208 15.16 12.32 -3.62
CA SER A 208 16.24 11.94 -4.56
C SER A 208 15.82 12.02 -6.04
N PHE A 209 14.51 12.06 -6.30
CA PHE A 209 13.92 12.05 -7.62
C PHE A 209 12.83 13.11 -7.75
N THR A 210 12.46 13.46 -8.99
CA THR A 210 11.28 14.28 -9.24
C THR A 210 10.01 13.50 -8.85
N ALA A 211 8.94 14.21 -8.51
CA ALA A 211 7.67 13.59 -8.11
C ALA A 211 7.15 12.54 -9.10
N PRO A 212 7.14 12.76 -10.43
CA PRO A 212 6.69 11.73 -11.38
C PRO A 212 7.50 10.44 -11.33
N VAL A 213 8.82 10.55 -11.11
CA VAL A 213 9.71 9.38 -11.01
C VAL A 213 9.50 8.66 -9.69
N ALA A 214 9.34 9.38 -8.58
CA ALA A 214 9.01 8.81 -7.28
C ALA A 214 7.66 8.06 -7.34
N ILE A 215 6.62 8.66 -7.93
CA ILE A 215 5.31 8.03 -8.14
C ILE A 215 5.45 6.75 -8.97
N LEU A 216 6.18 6.80 -10.09
CA LEU A 216 6.37 5.64 -10.95
C LEU A 216 7.07 4.49 -10.20
N VAL A 217 8.20 4.77 -9.53
CA VAL A 217 8.97 3.74 -8.82
C VAL A 217 8.14 3.13 -7.69
N THR A 218 7.48 3.94 -6.87
CA THR A 218 6.57 3.45 -5.82
C THR A 218 5.45 2.60 -6.41
N SER A 219 4.85 3.02 -7.52
CA SER A 219 3.74 2.30 -8.16
C SER A 219 4.17 0.97 -8.75
N VAL A 220 5.39 0.88 -9.27
CA VAL A 220 5.98 -0.38 -9.74
C VAL A 220 6.21 -1.33 -8.56
N ILE A 221 6.79 -0.85 -7.45
CA ILE A 221 6.96 -1.66 -6.23
C ILE A 221 5.59 -2.16 -5.75
N PHE A 222 4.61 -1.25 -5.66
CA PHE A 222 3.24 -1.58 -5.26
C PHE A 222 2.61 -2.62 -6.19
N ALA A 223 2.77 -2.54 -7.51
CA ALA A 223 2.22 -3.55 -8.40
C ALA A 223 2.89 -4.92 -8.18
N LEU A 224 4.22 -4.96 -8.02
CA LEU A 224 5.00 -6.20 -7.91
C LEU A 224 4.77 -6.95 -6.60
N ILE A 225 4.55 -6.26 -5.48
CA ILE A 225 4.24 -6.92 -4.20
C ILE A 225 2.89 -7.66 -4.21
N HIS A 226 2.02 -7.38 -5.19
CA HIS A 226 0.73 -8.05 -5.36
C HIS A 226 0.82 -9.36 -6.15
N ILE A 227 2.00 -9.75 -6.65
CA ILE A 227 2.18 -11.03 -7.34
C ILE A 227 1.61 -12.21 -6.53
N PRO A 228 1.87 -12.37 -5.22
CA PRO A 228 1.30 -13.47 -4.43
C PRO A 228 -0.23 -13.55 -4.46
N ALA A 229 -0.92 -12.44 -4.67
CA ALA A 229 -2.38 -12.39 -4.72
C ALA A 229 -2.98 -12.89 -6.06
N VAL A 230 -2.16 -13.03 -7.11
CA VAL A 230 -2.56 -13.53 -8.44
C VAL A 230 -1.79 -14.77 -8.88
N TRP A 231 -0.65 -15.05 -8.25
CA TRP A 231 0.22 -16.16 -8.57
C TRP A 231 -0.45 -17.51 -8.28
N GLY A 232 -0.24 -18.49 -9.15
CA GLY A 232 -0.85 -19.82 -9.04
C GLY A 232 -2.34 -19.87 -9.38
N ARG A 233 -3.00 -18.73 -9.64
CA ARG A 233 -4.40 -18.67 -10.10
C ARG A 233 -4.55 -18.86 -11.61
N THR A 234 -3.46 -18.68 -12.33
CA THR A 234 -3.34 -18.96 -13.76
C THR A 234 -1.88 -19.27 -14.08
N THR A 235 -1.65 -20.09 -15.10
CA THR A 235 -0.32 -20.33 -15.68
C THR A 235 -0.03 -19.38 -16.85
N ALA A 236 -1.02 -18.60 -17.29
CA ALA A 236 -0.87 -17.67 -18.39
C ALA A 236 -0.18 -16.38 -17.94
N THR A 237 1.10 -16.23 -18.28
CA THR A 237 1.87 -15.00 -18.04
C THR A 237 1.15 -13.74 -18.52
N PRO A 238 0.50 -13.70 -19.71
CA PRO A 238 -0.21 -12.49 -20.16
C PRO A 238 -1.33 -12.06 -19.21
N SER A 239 -2.06 -13.01 -18.60
CA SER A 239 -3.11 -12.72 -17.62
C SER A 239 -2.57 -12.08 -16.35
N ILE A 240 -1.42 -12.57 -15.86
CA ILE A 240 -0.73 -11.98 -14.70
C ILE A 240 -0.29 -10.55 -15.04
N LEU A 241 0.32 -10.35 -16.22
CA LEU A 241 0.78 -9.03 -16.66
C LEU A 241 -0.36 -8.02 -16.76
N VAL A 242 -1.51 -8.39 -17.34
CA VAL A 242 -2.67 -7.49 -17.41
C VAL A 242 -3.16 -7.09 -16.01
N SER A 243 -3.20 -8.02 -15.05
CA SER A 243 -3.54 -7.69 -13.66
C SER A 243 -2.52 -6.74 -13.02
N LEU A 244 -1.22 -6.96 -13.23
CA LEU A 244 -0.16 -6.09 -12.73
C LEU A 244 -0.22 -4.69 -13.36
N VAL A 245 -0.55 -4.59 -14.65
CA VAL A 245 -0.74 -3.30 -15.33
C VAL A 245 -1.96 -2.55 -14.78
N GLY A 246 -3.05 -3.25 -14.46
CA GLY A 246 -4.21 -2.66 -13.77
C GLY A 246 -3.85 -2.08 -12.40
N LEU A 247 -3.08 -2.84 -11.61
CA LEU A 247 -2.57 -2.42 -10.30
C LEU A 247 -1.60 -1.23 -10.42
N LEU A 248 -0.70 -1.25 -11.40
CA LEU A 248 0.20 -0.14 -11.71
C LEU A 248 -0.61 1.13 -12.06
N GLY A 249 -1.62 1.00 -12.92
CA GLY A 249 -2.49 2.10 -13.32
C GLY A 249 -3.20 2.75 -12.14
N GLY A 250 -3.75 1.94 -11.23
CA GLY A 250 -4.37 2.46 -10.01
C GLY A 250 -3.35 3.10 -9.06
N ALA A 251 -2.19 2.46 -8.87
CA ALA A 251 -1.15 2.96 -7.99
C ALA A 251 -0.58 4.32 -8.45
N LEU A 252 -0.46 4.54 -9.76
CA LEU A 252 -0.08 5.82 -10.36
C LEU A 252 -1.09 6.92 -10.04
N VAL A 253 -2.39 6.63 -10.14
CA VAL A 253 -3.45 7.58 -9.79
C VAL A 253 -3.41 7.92 -8.30
N PHE A 254 -3.27 6.92 -7.44
CA PHE A 254 -3.15 7.16 -5.99
C PHE A 254 -1.94 8.03 -5.67
N GLY A 255 -0.78 7.72 -6.26
CA GLY A 255 0.44 8.52 -6.07
C GLY A 255 0.29 9.96 -6.57
N ALA A 256 -0.38 10.17 -7.71
CA ALA A 256 -0.67 11.50 -8.24
C ALA A 256 -1.69 12.29 -7.39
N ILE A 257 -2.73 11.63 -6.86
CA ILE A 257 -3.68 12.24 -5.94
C ILE A 257 -2.97 12.66 -4.65
N TYR A 258 -2.13 11.80 -4.09
CA TYR A 258 -1.38 12.14 -2.88
C TYR A 258 -0.45 13.34 -3.11
N GLU A 259 0.34 13.31 -4.19
CA GLU A 259 1.25 14.40 -4.55
C GLU A 259 0.52 15.73 -4.75
N TRP A 260 -0.64 15.72 -5.43
CA TRP A 260 -1.38 16.94 -5.70
C TRP A 260 -2.16 17.45 -4.47
N THR A 261 -2.64 16.56 -3.62
CA THR A 261 -3.45 16.94 -2.45
C THR A 261 -2.63 17.22 -1.21
N GLU A 262 -1.38 16.73 -1.15
CA GLU A 262 -0.52 16.74 0.04
C GLU A 262 -1.32 16.28 1.27
N ASN A 263 -2.10 15.21 1.08
CA ASN A 263 -2.98 14.70 2.11
C ASN A 263 -3.15 13.18 2.04
N LEU A 264 -2.51 12.48 2.97
CA LEU A 264 -2.56 11.03 3.07
C LEU A 264 -3.97 10.51 3.35
N THR A 265 -4.78 11.26 4.10
CA THR A 265 -6.16 10.89 4.41
C THR A 265 -7.01 10.83 3.13
N VAL A 266 -6.76 11.73 2.18
CA VAL A 266 -7.52 11.80 0.93
C VAL A 266 -7.23 10.57 0.07
N VAL A 267 -5.97 10.26 -0.18
CA VAL A 267 -5.60 9.09 -0.98
C VAL A 267 -6.02 7.77 -0.31
N ALA A 268 -5.91 7.66 1.02
CA ALA A 268 -6.35 6.49 1.77
C ALA A 268 -7.86 6.22 1.61
N LEU A 269 -8.67 7.28 1.67
CA LEU A 269 -10.11 7.18 1.46
C LEU A 269 -10.46 6.85 0.00
N VAL A 270 -9.79 7.47 -0.98
CA VAL A 270 -9.96 7.14 -2.41
C VAL A 270 -9.65 5.66 -2.65
N HIS A 271 -8.54 5.17 -2.12
CA HIS A 271 -8.14 3.77 -2.27
C HIS A 271 -9.14 2.83 -1.58
N GLY A 272 -9.49 3.09 -0.32
CA GLY A 272 -10.47 2.27 0.40
C GLY A 272 -11.85 2.23 -0.26
N LEU A 273 -12.32 3.37 -0.80
CA LEU A 273 -13.57 3.45 -1.55
C LEU A 273 -13.49 2.72 -2.89
N TYR A 274 -12.38 2.82 -3.60
CA TYR A 274 -12.15 2.06 -4.83
C TYR A 274 -12.24 0.55 -4.58
N ASN A 275 -11.55 0.05 -3.55
CA ASN A 275 -11.60 -1.37 -3.20
C ASN A 275 -13.02 -1.78 -2.77
N SER A 276 -13.70 -0.94 -1.99
CA SER A 276 -15.09 -1.18 -1.57
C SER A 276 -16.04 -1.25 -2.76
N MET A 277 -15.89 -0.37 -3.74
CA MET A 277 -16.67 -0.38 -4.97
C MET A 277 -16.47 -1.68 -5.75
N LEU A 278 -15.22 -2.16 -5.89
CA LEU A 278 -14.95 -3.45 -6.53
C LEU A 278 -15.60 -4.62 -5.78
N LEU A 279 -15.58 -4.61 -4.44
CA LEU A 279 -16.27 -5.63 -3.62
C LEU A 279 -17.78 -5.62 -3.85
N VAL A 280 -18.41 -4.44 -3.91
CA VAL A 280 -19.84 -4.32 -4.21
C VAL A 280 -20.16 -4.87 -5.60
N LEU A 281 -19.36 -4.53 -6.62
CA LEU A 281 -19.53 -5.07 -7.97
C LEU A 281 -19.38 -6.60 -8.00
N LEU A 282 -18.41 -7.15 -7.26
CA LEU A 282 -18.23 -8.60 -7.11
C LEU A 282 -19.43 -9.25 -6.41
N TYR A 283 -19.98 -8.62 -5.37
CA TYR A 283 -21.20 -9.11 -4.71
C TYR A 283 -22.39 -9.16 -5.67
N VAL A 284 -22.62 -8.07 -6.41
CA VAL A 284 -23.71 -8.00 -7.39
C VAL A 284 -23.55 -9.09 -8.45
N ARG A 285 -22.34 -9.24 -8.99
CA ARG A 285 -22.00 -10.30 -9.94
C ARG A 285 -22.28 -11.68 -9.34
N ALA A 286 -21.79 -11.96 -8.14
CA ALA A 286 -21.92 -13.29 -7.55
C ALA A 286 -23.37 -13.65 -7.21
N ARG A 287 -24.20 -12.66 -6.83
CA ARG A 287 -25.55 -12.92 -6.33
C ARG A 287 -26.65 -12.85 -7.39
N TYR A 288 -26.47 -12.01 -8.41
CA TYR A 288 -27.55 -11.63 -9.34
C TYR A 288 -27.20 -11.81 -10.81
N LEU A 289 -25.98 -12.24 -11.19
CA LEU A 289 -25.60 -12.32 -12.60
C LEU A 289 -26.53 -13.21 -13.43
N ASP A 290 -26.92 -14.38 -12.90
CA ASP A 290 -27.80 -15.30 -13.62
C ASP A 290 -29.22 -14.75 -13.78
N ASP A 291 -29.73 -14.08 -12.74
CA ASP A 291 -31.04 -13.41 -12.79
C ASP A 291 -31.02 -12.25 -13.80
N LEU A 292 -29.95 -11.44 -13.81
CA LEU A 292 -29.75 -10.36 -14.78
C LEU A 292 -29.65 -10.89 -16.21
N ARG A 293 -28.98 -12.04 -16.42
CA ARG A 293 -28.91 -12.70 -17.75
C ARG A 293 -30.29 -13.17 -18.21
N ARG A 294 -31.04 -13.84 -17.34
CA ARG A 294 -32.42 -14.28 -17.64
C ARG A 294 -33.35 -13.11 -17.97
N LEU A 295 -33.24 -12.00 -17.23
CA LEU A 295 -34.00 -10.79 -17.50
C LEU A 295 -33.62 -10.17 -18.85
N ALA A 296 -32.34 -10.11 -19.18
CA ALA A 296 -31.86 -9.60 -20.46
C ALA A 296 -32.34 -10.48 -21.63
N GLU A 297 -32.22 -11.80 -21.51
CA GLU A 297 -32.73 -12.76 -22.50
C GLU A 297 -34.25 -12.64 -22.68
N THR A 298 -35.01 -12.53 -21.59
CA THR A 298 -36.48 -12.36 -21.63
C THR A 298 -36.87 -11.02 -22.27
N THR A 299 -36.13 -9.94 -21.98
CA THR A 299 -36.38 -8.61 -22.58
C THR A 299 -36.06 -8.60 -24.08
N VAL A 300 -35.03 -9.31 -24.52
CA VAL A 300 -34.72 -9.49 -25.95
C VAL A 300 -35.79 -10.34 -26.63
N VAL A 301 -36.30 -11.38 -25.97
CA VAL A 301 -37.37 -12.25 -26.51
C VAL A 301 -38.73 -11.54 -26.58
N LEU A 302 -39.03 -10.63 -25.64
CA LEU A 302 -40.26 -9.83 -25.61
C LEU A 302 -40.14 -8.50 -26.38
N GLY A 303 -38.93 -8.14 -26.82
CA GLY A 303 -38.62 -6.92 -27.58
C GLY A 303 -38.74 -7.08 -29.11
N PHE A 304 -39.37 -8.16 -29.58
CA PHE A 304 -39.75 -8.39 -30.98
C PHE A 304 -41.25 -8.71 -31.06
#